data_AF-A0A4Z0QYN1-F1
#
_entry.id   AF-A0A4Z0QYN1-F1
#
_cell.length_a   1.000
_cell.length_b   1.000
_cell.length_c   1.000
_cell.angle_alpha   90.00
_cell.angle_beta   90.00
_cell.angle_gamma   90.00
#
_symmetry.space_group_name_H-M   'P 1'
#
loop_
_entity.id
_entity.type
_entity.pdbx_description
1 polymer ?
#
loop_
_entity_poly.entity_id
_entity_poly.type
_entity_poly.pdbx_seq_one_letter_code
_entity_poly.pdbx_strand_id
1 'polypeptide(L)'
;MNINTGHLITSEMFQELQPKDFMPLPEELESAAQKKLAGKPEAMVSLTSGGKLSKWASEQRRKKGKSGRGKMVKDSRRRNRHG
;
A
#
# COMPACT_ATOMS: atom_id res chain seq x y z
N MET A 1 2.33 0.19 7.79
CA MET A 1 1.15 0.90 7.25
C MET A 1 0.13 -0.10 6.71
N ASN A 2 -1.16 0.09 7.00
CA ASN A 2 -2.25 -0.65 6.39
C ASN A 2 -2.63 -0.03 5.02
N ILE A 3 -2.51 -0.83 3.96
CA ILE A 3 -2.71 -0.38 2.57
C ILE A 3 -4.18 -0.18 2.19
N ASN A 4 -5.11 -0.74 2.97
CA ASN A 4 -6.55 -0.68 2.71
C ASN A 4 -7.21 0.49 3.43
N THR A 5 -6.76 0.80 4.65
CA THR A 5 -7.33 1.88 5.47
C THR A 5 -6.50 3.16 5.39
N GLY A 6 -5.20 3.07 5.05
CA GLY A 6 -4.28 4.19 5.13
C GLY A 6 -3.76 4.46 6.54
N HIS A 7 -4.02 3.54 7.48
CA HIS A 7 -3.56 3.67 8.86
C HIS A 7 -2.05 3.43 8.97
N LEU A 8 -1.35 4.40 9.52
CA LEU A 8 0.10 4.39 9.74
C LEU A 8 0.36 4.31 11.25
N ILE A 9 1.26 3.42 11.66
CA ILE A 9 1.67 3.22 13.06
C ILE A 9 3.19 3.24 13.13
N THR A 10 3.75 3.53 14.30
CA THR A 10 5.19 3.46 14.57
C THR A 10 5.69 2.01 14.54
N SER A 11 7.02 1.86 14.42
CA SER A 11 7.69 0.56 14.47
C SER A 11 7.47 -0.14 15.82
N GLU A 12 7.42 0.62 16.91
CA GLU A 12 7.13 0.13 18.27
C GLU A 12 5.75 -0.54 18.32
N MET A 13 4.70 0.18 17.89
CA MET A 13 3.34 -0.39 17.83
C MET A 13 3.24 -1.58 16.88
N PHE A 14 3.98 -1.57 15.77
CA PHE A 14 3.99 -2.69 14.84
C PHE A 14 4.56 -3.95 15.50
N GLN A 15 5.59 -3.80 16.34
CA GLN A 15 6.22 -4.90 17.06
C GLN A 15 5.34 -5.42 18.20
N GLU A 16 4.62 -4.54 18.89
CA GLU A 16 3.69 -4.92 19.96
C GLU A 16 2.42 -5.60 19.46
N LEU A 17 1.75 -5.01 18.45
CA LEU A 17 0.43 -5.48 18.00
C LEU A 17 0.51 -6.59 16.94
N GLN A 18 1.66 -6.76 16.29
CA GLN A 18 1.88 -7.62 15.11
C GLN A 18 0.67 -7.73 14.17
N PRO A 19 0.08 -6.60 13.73
CA PRO A 19 -1.21 -6.65 13.08
C PRO A 19 -1.08 -7.20 11.65
N LYS A 20 -1.85 -8.25 11.34
CA LYS A 20 -1.77 -9.02 10.07
C LYS A 20 -1.97 -8.19 8.80
N ASP A 21 -2.68 -7.07 8.89
CA ASP A 21 -3.01 -6.21 7.76
C ASP A 21 -2.04 -5.04 7.53
N PHE A 22 -1.01 -4.92 8.37
CA PHE A 22 0.00 -3.88 8.22
C PHE A 22 1.21 -4.42 7.49
N MET A 23 1.69 -3.61 6.56
CA MET A 23 2.91 -3.90 5.82
C MET A 23 4.01 -2.94 6.25
N PRO A 24 5.25 -3.43 6.41
CA PRO A 24 6.40 -2.56 6.64
C PRO A 24 6.60 -1.64 5.43
N LEU A 25 6.99 -0.41 5.71
CA LEU A 25 7.33 0.56 4.67
C LEU A 25 8.78 0.37 4.25
N PRO A 26 9.13 0.56 2.97
CA PRO A 26 10.52 0.64 2.54
C PRO A 26 11.18 1.90 3.11
N GLU A 27 12.49 1.83 3.30
CA GLU A 27 13.33 2.90 3.87
C GLU A 27 13.12 4.26 3.18
N GLU A 28 12.96 4.26 1.86
CA GLU A 28 12.69 5.46 1.05
C GLU A 28 11.44 6.25 1.48
N LEU A 29 10.50 5.58 2.16
CA LEU A 29 9.24 6.16 2.64
C LEU A 29 9.25 6.48 4.12
N GLU A 30 10.30 6.12 4.86
CA GLU A 30 10.39 6.39 6.31
C GLU A 30 10.33 7.88 6.61
N SER A 31 11.07 8.71 5.85
CA SER A 31 11.01 10.17 6.03
C SER A 31 9.59 10.73 5.82
N ALA A 32 8.85 10.19 4.86
CA ALA A 32 7.46 10.59 4.63
C ALA A 32 6.51 10.11 5.74
N ALA A 33 6.75 8.90 6.25
CA ALA A 33 6.00 8.33 7.36
C ALA A 33 6.24 9.12 8.66
N GLN A 34 7.49 9.40 8.99
CA GLN A 34 7.88 10.17 10.17
C GLN A 34 7.27 11.58 10.15
N LYS A 35 7.31 12.26 8.99
CA LYS A 35 6.64 13.56 8.81
C LYS A 35 5.13 13.47 9.03
N LYS A 36 4.50 12.37 8.62
CA LYS A 36 3.05 12.19 8.79
C LYS A 36 2.67 11.85 10.23
N LEU A 37 3.49 11.05 10.91
CA LEU A 37 3.33 10.72 12.32
C LEU A 37 3.54 11.95 13.20
N ALA A 38 4.48 12.85 12.84
CA ALA A 38 4.74 14.08 13.57
C ALA A 38 4.91 13.87 15.09
N GLY A 39 5.58 12.77 15.47
CA GLY A 39 5.80 12.37 16.88
C GLY A 39 4.62 11.64 17.54
N LYS A 40 3.54 11.34 16.81
CA LYS A 40 2.41 10.55 17.30
C LYS A 40 2.64 9.06 17.07
N PRO A 41 2.05 8.19 17.92
CA PRO A 41 2.13 6.74 17.76
C PRO A 41 1.43 6.24 16.48
N GLU A 42 0.41 6.95 16.02
CA GLU A 42 -0.34 6.62 14.81
C GLU A 42 -0.80 7.86 14.04
N ALA A 43 -1.04 7.69 12.74
CA ALA A 43 -1.58 8.71 11.87
C ALA A 43 -2.41 8.11 10.71
N MET A 44 -3.35 8.90 10.20
CA MET A 44 -4.16 8.52 9.03
C MET A 44 -3.58 9.14 7.75
N VAL A 45 -3.32 8.31 6.76
CA VAL A 45 -2.86 8.72 5.42
C VAL A 45 -4.03 8.63 4.45
N SER A 46 -4.31 9.73 3.74
CA SER A 46 -5.27 9.68 2.63
C SER A 46 -4.72 8.83 1.48
N LEU A 47 -5.44 7.76 1.13
CA LEU A 47 -5.10 6.85 0.03
C LEU A 47 -5.30 7.47 -1.37
N THR A 48 -5.92 8.65 -1.45
CA THR A 48 -6.23 9.36 -2.71
C THR A 48 -5.41 10.63 -2.91
N SER A 49 -4.61 11.03 -1.92
CA SER A 49 -3.84 12.29 -1.92
C SER A 49 -2.73 12.39 -2.99
N GLY A 50 -2.37 11.29 -3.65
CA GLY A 50 -1.29 11.26 -4.64
C GLY A 50 0.13 11.40 -4.08
N GLY A 51 0.28 11.48 -2.74
CA GLY A 51 1.57 11.51 -2.05
C GLY A 51 2.34 10.18 -2.13
N LYS A 52 3.60 10.19 -1.67
CA LYS A 52 4.48 9.01 -1.72
C LYS A 52 3.87 7.78 -1.01
N LEU A 53 3.31 7.97 0.19
CA LEU A 53 2.67 6.91 0.97
C LEU A 53 1.41 6.36 0.29
N SER A 54 0.56 7.23 -0.29
CA SER A 54 -0.66 6.79 -0.98
C SER A 54 -0.37 6.08 -2.31
N LYS A 55 0.67 6.51 -3.02
CA LYS A 55 1.17 5.83 -4.23
C LYS A 55 1.67 4.44 -3.89
N TRP A 56 2.52 4.32 -2.86
CA TRP A 56 3.02 3.04 -2.40
C TRP A 56 1.89 2.09 -1.97
N ALA A 57 0.94 2.56 -1.15
CA ALA A 57 -0.21 1.76 -0.74
C ALA A 57 -1.04 1.28 -1.96
N SER A 58 -1.18 2.14 -2.97
CA SER A 58 -1.86 1.76 -4.23
C SER A 58 -1.08 0.74 -5.03
N GLU A 59 0.25 0.84 -5.09
CA GLU A 59 1.10 -0.18 -5.72
C GLU A 59 1.02 -1.53 -5.01
N GLN A 60 1.03 -1.55 -3.68
CA GLN A 60 0.89 -2.78 -2.90
C GLN A 60 -0.48 -3.43 -3.12
N ARG A 61 -1.57 -2.65 -3.12
CA ARG A 61 -2.92 -3.15 -3.47
C ARG A 61 -2.94 -3.75 -4.88
N ARG A 62 -2.28 -3.12 -5.84
CA ARG A 62 -2.16 -3.63 -7.21
C ARG A 62 -1.33 -4.91 -7.27
N LYS A 63 -0.24 -5.02 -6.51
CA LYS A 63 0.55 -6.27 -6.41
C LYS A 63 -0.30 -7.40 -5.81
N LYS A 64 -1.06 -7.13 -4.74
CA LYS A 64 -1.98 -8.09 -4.11
C LYS A 64 -3.08 -8.56 -5.07
N GLY A 65 -3.62 -7.67 -5.90
CA GLY A 65 -4.66 -8.01 -6.89
C GLY A 65 -4.14 -8.59 -8.23
N LYS A 66 -2.85 -8.44 -8.54
CA LYS A 66 -2.24 -8.93 -9.79
C LYS A 66 -2.05 -10.44 -9.85
N SER A 67 -2.12 -11.14 -8.72
CA SER A 67 -2.19 -12.61 -8.68
C SER A 67 -3.41 -13.18 -9.42
N GLY A 68 -4.51 -12.41 -9.53
CA GLY A 68 -5.70 -12.79 -10.31
C GLY A 68 -5.90 -12.00 -11.62
N ARG A 69 -5.69 -10.67 -11.61
CA ARG A 69 -6.17 -9.80 -12.70
C ARG A 69 -5.16 -9.57 -13.84
N GLY A 70 -3.87 -9.80 -13.60
CA GLY A 70 -2.82 -9.61 -14.61
C GLY A 70 -2.87 -10.63 -15.75
N LYS A 71 -3.28 -11.88 -15.46
CA LYS A 71 -3.53 -12.90 -16.48
C LYS A 71 -4.74 -12.55 -17.35
N MET A 72 -5.82 -12.05 -16.75
CA MET A 72 -7.09 -11.80 -17.43
C MET A 72 -7.00 -10.73 -18.53
N VAL A 73 -6.21 -9.67 -18.33
CA VAL A 73 -6.06 -8.60 -19.35
C VAL A 73 -5.22 -9.05 -20.54
N LYS A 74 -4.20 -9.90 -20.33
CA LYS A 74 -3.42 -10.48 -21.44
C LYS A 74 -4.26 -11.47 -22.25
N ASP A 75 -5.09 -12.27 -21.59
CA ASP A 75 -5.96 -13.25 -22.22
C ASP A 75 -7.08 -12.61 -23.06
N SER A 76 -7.70 -11.54 -22.55
CA SER A 76 -8.72 -10.77 -23.26
C SER A 76 -8.20 -10.10 -24.54
N ARG A 77 -6.95 -9.61 -24.56
CA ARG A 77 -6.35 -8.99 -25.76
C ARG A 77 -5.98 -9.99 -26.86
N ARG A 78 -5.79 -11.28 -26.53
CA ARG A 78 -5.51 -12.33 -27.53
C ARG A 78 -6.78 -12.76 -28.27
N ARG A 79 -7.93 -12.80 -27.59
CA ARG A 79 -9.22 -13.19 -28.20
C ARG A 79 -9.74 -12.18 -29.21
N ASN A 80 -9.55 -10.88 -28.97
CA ASN A 80 -10.09 -9.83 -29.85
C ASN A 80 -9.18 -9.45 -31.04
N ARG A 81 -8.16 -10.25 -31.39
CA ARG A 81 -7.28 -10.00 -32.54
C ARG A 81 -7.51 -10.97 -33.72
N HIS A 82 -8.39 -11.95 -33.56
CA HIS A 82 -8.72 -12.95 -34.59
C HIS A 82 -10.23 -13.03 -34.86
N GLY A 83 -10.95 -11.90 -34.76
CA GLY A 83 -12.31 -11.73 -35.26
C GLY A 83 -12.30 -10.88 -36.51
#